data_AF-A0A370GGX1-F1
#
_entry.id   AF-A0A370GGX1-F1
#
_cell.length_a   1.000
_cell.length_b   1.000
_cell.length_c   1.000
_cell.angle_alpha   90.00
_cell.angle_beta   90.00
_cell.angle_gamma   90.00
#
_symmetry.space_group_name_H-M   'P 1'
#
loop_
_entity.id
_entity.type
_entity.pdbx_description
1 polymer ?
#
loop_
_entity_poly.entity_id
_entity_poly.type
_entity_poly.pdbx_seq_one_letter_code
_entity_poly.pdbx_strand_id
1 'polypeptide(L)'
;MQKELVGKWKVVCCQLKTKWLPDSIFKEFRYSFTPDDKFLLDWADVTYPQFVGGFPKSKSGKVIINTDTQPHQIDFIPDEGPFAGKRLQGIFELDHDILKANFAFPDKPRPSRFSAGPDEVYEVWQRIE
;
A
#
# COMPACT_ATOMS: atom_id res chain seq x y z
N MET A 1 1.02 13.80 -8.19
CA MET A 1 0.99 12.32 -8.39
C MET A 1 1.65 11.97 -9.72
N GLN A 2 2.40 10.87 -9.82
CA GLN A 2 2.88 10.35 -11.11
C GLN A 2 1.67 9.90 -11.94
N LYS A 3 1.51 10.43 -13.17
CA LYS A 3 0.30 10.21 -14.00
C LYS A 3 -0.03 8.74 -14.21
N GLU A 4 0.98 7.90 -14.34
CA GLU A 4 0.83 6.46 -14.59
C GLU A 4 0.26 5.71 -13.37
N LEU A 5 0.41 6.23 -12.15
CA LEU A 5 -0.17 5.62 -10.95
C LEU A 5 -1.65 5.96 -10.78
N VAL A 6 -2.13 7.07 -11.35
CA VAL A 6 -3.54 7.47 -11.27
C VAL A 6 -4.40 6.38 -11.89
N GLY A 7 -5.48 6.00 -11.21
CA GLY A 7 -6.38 4.92 -11.64
C GLY A 7 -6.83 4.05 -10.48
N LYS A 8 -7.54 2.96 -10.81
CA LYS A 8 -8.01 1.99 -9.83
C LYS A 8 -7.20 0.70 -9.88
N TRP A 9 -6.92 0.19 -8.70
CA TRP A 9 -6.00 -0.91 -8.47
C TRP A 9 -6.62 -1.95 -7.54
N LYS A 10 -6.48 -3.22 -7.89
CA LYS A 10 -6.91 -4.36 -7.09
C LYS A 10 -5.71 -5.05 -6.48
N VAL A 11 -5.74 -5.33 -5.18
CA VAL A 11 -4.73 -6.19 -4.55
C VAL A 11 -4.89 -7.63 -5.04
N VAL A 12 -3.83 -8.17 -5.62
CA VAL A 12 -3.76 -9.55 -6.14
C VAL A 12 -2.77 -10.43 -5.38
N CYS A 13 -1.85 -9.82 -4.63
CA CYS A 13 -0.92 -10.54 -3.77
C CYS A 13 -0.62 -9.70 -2.52
N CYS A 14 -0.50 -10.35 -1.36
CA CYS A 14 -0.18 -9.68 -0.11
C CYS A 14 0.69 -10.58 0.79
N GLN A 15 1.79 -10.03 1.26
CA GLN A 15 2.65 -10.60 2.29
C GLN A 15 2.71 -9.64 3.47
N LEU A 16 2.41 -10.14 4.67
CA LEU A 16 2.39 -9.37 5.90
C LEU A 16 3.35 -10.01 6.91
N LYS A 17 4.30 -9.25 7.45
CA LYS A 17 5.27 -9.74 8.45
C LYS A 17 5.91 -11.06 8.03
N THR A 18 6.54 -11.07 6.85
CA THR A 18 7.15 -12.23 6.17
C THR A 18 6.20 -13.37 5.74
N LYS A 19 4.89 -13.30 5.99
CA LYS A 19 3.94 -14.38 5.68
C LYS A 19 3.00 -14.01 4.54
N TRP A 20 2.85 -14.91 3.56
CA TRP A 20 1.82 -14.77 2.53
C TRP A 20 0.45 -14.92 3.14
N LEU A 21 -0.45 -14.00 2.82
CA LEU A 21 -1.84 -14.06 3.25
C LEU A 21 -2.69 -14.79 2.21
N PRO A 22 -3.76 -15.49 2.61
CA PRO A 22 -4.74 -16.02 1.67
C PRO A 22 -5.53 -14.87 1.03
N ASP A 23 -5.97 -15.09 -0.21
CA ASP A 23 -6.72 -14.12 -1.02
C ASP A 23 -7.97 -13.60 -0.32
N SER A 24 -8.66 -14.44 0.44
CA SER A 24 -9.84 -14.10 1.23
C SER A 24 -9.64 -12.89 2.16
N ILE A 25 -8.39 -12.57 2.52
CA ILE A 25 -8.05 -11.43 3.38
C ILE A 25 -8.01 -10.10 2.62
N PHE A 26 -7.54 -10.09 1.36
CA PHE A 26 -7.25 -8.86 0.60
C PHE A 26 -8.04 -8.75 -0.71
N LYS A 27 -8.79 -9.77 -1.13
CA LYS A 27 -9.48 -9.83 -2.43
C LYS A 27 -10.46 -8.69 -2.69
N GLU A 28 -10.96 -8.04 -1.64
CA GLU A 28 -11.88 -6.91 -1.72
C GLU A 28 -11.17 -5.55 -1.71
N PHE A 29 -9.86 -5.50 -1.43
CA PHE A 29 -9.14 -4.24 -1.35
C PHE A 29 -9.01 -3.64 -2.76
N ARG A 30 -9.55 -2.43 -2.90
CA ARG A 30 -9.44 -1.61 -4.11
C ARG A 30 -8.87 -0.26 -3.71
N TYR A 31 -7.72 0.06 -4.27
CA TYR A 31 -7.08 1.36 -4.11
C TYR A 31 -7.38 2.23 -5.32
N SER A 32 -7.73 3.49 -5.09
CA SER A 32 -7.79 4.49 -6.15
C SER A 32 -6.73 5.55 -5.88
N PHE A 33 -5.79 5.76 -6.80
CA PHE A 33 -4.86 6.89 -6.72
C PHE A 33 -5.38 8.04 -7.56
N THR A 34 -5.45 9.21 -6.94
CA THR A 34 -6.06 10.40 -7.55
C THR A 34 -4.99 11.42 -7.99
N PRO A 35 -5.32 12.33 -8.92
CA PRO A 35 -4.38 13.37 -9.36
C PRO A 35 -3.91 14.32 -8.25
N ASP A 36 -4.71 14.50 -7.19
CA ASP A 36 -4.44 15.37 -6.04
C ASP A 36 -3.60 14.71 -4.93
N ASP A 37 -2.80 13.71 -5.27
CA ASP A 37 -1.89 13.03 -4.34
C ASP A 37 -2.59 12.33 -3.18
N LYS A 38 -3.75 11.70 -3.46
CA LYS A 38 -4.47 10.90 -2.47
C LYS A 38 -4.64 9.46 -2.92
N PHE A 39 -4.81 8.59 -1.93
CA PHE A 39 -5.36 7.27 -2.13
C PHE A 39 -6.76 7.23 -1.52
N LEU A 40 -7.63 6.42 -2.12
CA LEU A 40 -8.87 5.95 -1.53
C LEU A 40 -8.79 4.43 -1.40
N LEU A 41 -9.36 3.87 -0.34
CA LEU A 41 -9.45 2.43 -0.11
C LEU A 41 -10.90 2.02 0.08
N ASP A 42 -11.44 1.30 -0.89
CA ASP A 42 -12.76 0.70 -0.74
C ASP A 42 -12.70 -0.41 0.31
N TRP A 43 -13.79 -0.54 1.09
CA TRP A 43 -13.91 -1.56 2.14
C TRP A 43 -12.83 -1.47 3.22
N ALA A 44 -12.28 -0.26 3.49
CA ALA A 44 -11.25 -0.05 4.52
C ALA A 44 -11.66 -0.54 5.92
N ASP A 45 -12.96 -0.62 6.21
CA ASP A 45 -13.52 -1.13 7.48
C ASP A 45 -13.44 -2.66 7.59
N VAL A 46 -13.26 -3.38 6.47
CA VAL A 46 -13.15 -4.84 6.44
C VAL A 46 -11.75 -5.22 6.92
N THR A 47 -11.66 -5.68 8.16
CA THR A 47 -10.44 -6.31 8.65
C THR A 47 -10.76 -7.42 9.62
N TYR A 48 -10.14 -8.57 9.39
CA TYR A 48 -10.17 -9.66 10.34
C TYR A 48 -9.40 -9.28 11.61
N PRO A 49 -9.92 -9.56 12.82
CA PRO A 49 -9.32 -9.14 14.08
C PRO A 49 -7.82 -9.46 14.22
N GLN A 50 -7.36 -10.60 13.67
CA GLN A 50 -5.96 -11.02 13.73
C GLN A 50 -4.99 -10.19 12.85
N PHE A 51 -5.51 -9.37 11.94
CA PHE A 51 -4.71 -8.51 11.05
C PHE A 51 -4.87 -7.02 11.35
N VAL A 52 -5.45 -6.68 12.52
CA VAL A 52 -5.50 -5.29 13.00
C VAL A 52 -4.06 -4.76 13.13
N GLY A 53 -3.81 -3.58 12.56
CA GLY A 53 -2.48 -3.00 12.51
C GLY A 53 -1.52 -3.67 11.50
N GLY A 54 -2.04 -4.46 10.57
CA GLY A 54 -1.30 -4.92 9.39
C GLY A 54 -1.49 -4.05 8.15
N PHE A 55 -2.52 -3.19 8.16
CA PHE A 55 -2.96 -2.38 7.02
C PHE A 55 -3.36 -0.97 7.47
N PRO A 56 -3.38 0.02 6.55
CA PRO A 56 -3.79 1.40 6.83
C PRO A 56 -5.15 1.54 7.54
N LYS A 57 -6.14 0.72 7.18
CA LYS A 57 -7.56 0.84 7.60
C LYS A 57 -8.08 2.27 7.53
N SER A 58 -7.88 2.88 6.37
CA SER A 58 -8.22 4.27 6.15
C SER A 58 -8.86 4.41 4.80
N LYS A 59 -10.09 4.94 4.74
CA LYS A 59 -10.84 5.16 3.49
C LYS A 59 -10.11 6.11 2.56
N SER A 60 -9.30 7.00 3.11
CA SER A 60 -8.46 7.92 2.35
C SER A 60 -7.12 8.18 3.02
N GLY A 61 -6.22 8.79 2.29
CA GLY A 61 -5.01 9.37 2.85
C GLY A 61 -4.17 10.02 1.78
N LYS A 62 -3.05 10.62 2.20
CA LYS A 62 -2.10 11.23 1.27
C LYS A 62 -1.13 10.18 0.73
N VAL A 63 -0.75 10.33 -0.54
CA VAL A 63 0.33 9.60 -1.18
C VAL A 63 1.46 10.58 -1.53
N ILE A 64 2.70 10.16 -1.35
CA ILE A 64 3.89 10.93 -1.75
C ILE A 64 4.75 10.01 -2.61
N ILE A 65 5.11 10.47 -3.81
CA ILE A 65 5.91 9.72 -4.78
C ILE A 65 7.26 10.41 -4.99
N ASN A 66 8.34 9.63 -5.03
CA ASN A 66 9.67 10.09 -5.39
C ASN A 66 10.33 9.07 -6.34
N THR A 67 10.47 9.46 -7.61
CA THR A 67 11.06 8.66 -8.68
C THR A 67 12.54 8.96 -8.92
N ASP A 68 13.14 9.90 -8.19
CA ASP A 68 14.55 10.28 -8.33
C ASP A 68 15.50 9.28 -7.64
N THR A 69 14.95 8.16 -7.17
CA THR A 69 15.65 7.11 -6.44
C THR A 69 15.32 5.74 -7.03
N GLN A 70 16.25 4.79 -6.89
CA GLN A 70 16.03 3.40 -7.27
C GLN A 70 16.26 2.49 -6.04
N PRO A 71 15.28 1.68 -5.62
CA PRO A 71 13.89 1.61 -6.13
C PRO A 71 13.12 2.92 -5.89
N HIS A 72 12.11 3.18 -6.72
CA HIS A 72 11.24 4.35 -6.56
C HIS A 72 10.51 4.29 -5.22
N GLN A 73 10.16 5.44 -4.69
CA GLN A 73 9.64 5.60 -3.34
C GLN A 73 8.16 6.01 -3.35
N ILE A 74 7.38 5.37 -2.51
CA ILE A 74 5.97 5.67 -2.26
C ILE A 74 5.72 5.73 -0.76
N ASP A 75 5.06 6.78 -0.28
CA ASP A 75 4.66 6.89 1.12
C ASP A 75 3.16 7.07 1.23
N PHE A 76 2.54 6.38 2.20
CA PHE A 76 1.16 6.63 2.60
C PHE A 76 1.10 7.33 3.94
N ILE A 77 0.21 8.31 4.05
CA ILE A 77 -0.17 8.95 5.30
C ILE A 77 -1.68 8.78 5.43
N PRO A 78 -2.15 7.73 6.11
CA PRO A 78 -3.57 7.47 6.31
C PRO A 78 -4.25 8.59 7.12
N ASP A 79 -5.48 8.95 6.79
CA ASP A 79 -6.25 9.95 7.53
C ASP A 79 -6.87 9.37 8.83
N GLU A 80 -7.19 8.08 8.83
CA GLU A 80 -7.82 7.36 9.94
C GLU A 80 -7.14 5.99 10.19
N GLY A 81 -7.70 5.20 11.12
CA GLY A 81 -7.20 3.87 11.46
C GLY A 81 -6.00 3.86 12.41
N PRO A 82 -5.35 2.69 12.60
CA PRO A 82 -4.24 2.53 13.56
C PRO A 82 -2.97 3.31 13.19
N PHE A 83 -2.89 3.75 11.93
CA PHE A 83 -1.77 4.49 11.37
C PHE A 83 -2.13 5.94 11.00
N ALA A 84 -3.25 6.46 11.50
CA ALA A 84 -3.70 7.83 11.24
C ALA A 84 -2.59 8.86 11.49
N GLY A 85 -2.35 9.71 10.49
CA GLY A 85 -1.32 10.77 10.51
C GLY A 85 0.13 10.27 10.49
N LYS A 86 0.36 8.96 10.53
CA LYS A 86 1.71 8.37 10.51
C LYS A 86 2.12 7.98 9.09
N ARG A 87 3.40 8.16 8.79
CA ARG A 87 3.96 7.83 7.49
C ARG A 87 4.32 6.34 7.41
N LEU A 88 3.66 5.62 6.51
CA LEU A 88 4.06 4.30 6.02
C LEU A 88 5.02 4.52 4.86
N GLN A 89 6.32 4.32 5.12
CA GLN A 89 7.35 4.53 4.11
C GLN A 89 7.51 3.29 3.25
N GLY A 90 7.55 3.46 1.92
CA GLY A 90 7.58 2.32 1.02
C GLY A 90 8.39 2.51 -0.25
N ILE A 91 8.54 1.42 -0.97
CA ILE A 91 9.15 1.42 -2.30
C ILE A 91 8.14 0.82 -3.28
N PHE A 92 8.22 1.22 -4.55
CA PHE A 92 7.37 0.66 -5.58
C PHE A 92 8.12 0.41 -6.89
N GLU A 93 7.53 -0.47 -7.68
CA GLU A 93 7.89 -0.72 -9.07
C GLU A 93 6.58 -0.82 -9.86
N LEU A 94 6.48 -0.05 -10.94
CA LEU A 94 5.36 -0.07 -11.86
C LEU A 94 5.80 -0.73 -13.16
N ASP A 95 5.16 -1.82 -13.53
CA ASP A 95 5.31 -2.50 -14.82
C ASP A 95 3.93 -2.56 -15.49
N HIS A 96 3.65 -1.60 -16.38
CA HIS A 96 2.37 -1.42 -17.06
C HIS A 96 1.18 -1.38 -16.09
N ASP A 97 0.47 -2.50 -15.96
CA ASP A 97 -0.72 -2.65 -15.12
C ASP A 97 -0.44 -3.43 -13.82
N ILE A 98 0.83 -3.70 -13.52
CA ILE A 98 1.27 -4.35 -12.28
C ILE A 98 2.06 -3.35 -11.44
N LEU A 99 1.59 -3.09 -10.24
CA LEU A 99 2.24 -2.23 -9.27
C LEU A 99 2.65 -3.06 -8.06
N LYS A 100 3.95 -3.22 -7.84
CA LYS A 100 4.51 -3.86 -6.65
C LYS A 100 4.85 -2.77 -5.66
N ALA A 101 4.48 -2.94 -4.39
CA ALA A 101 4.83 -2.01 -3.34
C ALA A 101 5.19 -2.74 -2.05
N ASN A 102 6.21 -2.27 -1.34
CA ASN A 102 6.51 -2.73 0.01
C ASN A 102 6.54 -1.54 0.95
N PHE A 103 5.81 -1.61 2.05
CA PHE A 103 5.69 -0.56 3.06
C PHE A 103 6.19 -1.06 4.40
N ALA A 104 6.97 -0.21 5.08
CA ALA A 104 7.29 -0.40 6.48
C ALA A 104 6.21 0.23 7.37
N PHE A 105 5.94 -0.40 8.52
CA PHE A 105 5.08 0.18 9.55
C PHE A 105 5.67 1.51 10.08
N PRO A 106 4.86 2.34 10.76
CA PRO A 106 5.34 3.61 11.27
C PRO A 106 6.61 3.47 12.12
N ASP A 107 7.49 4.46 12.01
CA ASP A 107 8.75 4.56 12.75
C ASP A 107 9.79 3.48 12.40
N LYS A 108 9.54 2.68 11.36
CA LYS A 108 10.48 1.68 10.82
C LYS A 108 11.21 2.22 9.59
N PRO A 109 12.43 1.73 9.31
CA PRO A 109 13.17 2.13 8.12
C PRO A 109 12.40 1.73 6.86
N ARG A 110 12.53 2.55 5.80
CA ARG A 110 11.98 2.24 4.49
C ARG A 110 12.51 0.88 3.99
N PRO A 111 11.67 0.02 3.40
CA PRO A 111 12.13 -1.25 2.85
C PRO A 111 13.08 -1.04 1.68
N SER A 112 13.95 -2.02 1.44
CA SER A 112 14.91 -2.00 0.32
C SER A 112 14.67 -3.12 -0.71
N ARG A 113 13.62 -3.94 -0.52
CA ARG A 113 13.29 -5.08 -1.38
C ARG A 113 11.78 -5.29 -1.53
N PHE A 114 11.38 -5.92 -2.63
CA PHE A 114 9.99 -6.29 -2.92
C PHE A 114 9.57 -7.60 -2.26
N SER A 115 9.59 -7.60 -0.93
CA SER A 115 9.11 -8.70 -0.06
C SER A 115 9.01 -8.19 1.38
N ALA A 116 7.96 -8.57 2.10
CA ALA A 116 7.76 -8.10 3.47
C ALA A 116 8.80 -8.69 4.44
N GLY A 117 9.51 -7.81 5.14
CA GLY A 117 10.19 -8.10 6.40
C GLY A 117 9.23 -8.25 7.60
N PRO A 118 9.76 -8.34 8.84
CA PRO A 118 8.96 -8.55 10.05
C PRO A 118 8.00 -7.41 10.41
N ASP A 119 8.34 -6.18 10.01
CA ASP A 119 7.57 -4.96 10.28
C ASP A 119 7.11 -4.28 8.98
N GLU A 120 6.83 -5.09 7.97
CA GLU A 120 6.49 -4.62 6.62
C GLU A 120 5.25 -5.33 6.08
N VAL A 121 4.65 -4.70 5.07
CA VAL A 121 3.58 -5.24 4.25
C VAL A 121 3.94 -5.03 2.78
N TYR A 122 4.04 -6.14 2.06
CA TYR A 122 4.30 -6.17 0.62
C TYR A 122 3.01 -6.52 -0.11
N GLU A 123 2.67 -5.73 -1.11
CA GLU A 123 1.47 -5.90 -1.91
C GLU A 123 1.80 -5.83 -3.40
N VAL A 124 1.05 -6.60 -4.17
CA VAL A 124 1.02 -6.49 -5.63
C VAL A 124 -0.39 -6.09 -6.01
N TRP A 125 -0.49 -5.04 -6.81
CA TRP A 125 -1.73 -4.50 -7.31
C TRP A 125 -1.81 -4.64 -8.84
N GLN A 126 -2.99 -4.99 -9.33
CA GLN A 126 -3.33 -5.06 -10.75
C GLN A 126 -4.25 -3.88 -11.08
N ARG A 127 -3.94 -3.12 -12.13
CA ARG A 127 -4.84 -2.06 -12.61
C ARG A 127 -6.14 -2.68 -13.12
N ILE A 128 -7.26 -2.04 -12.78
CA ILE A 128 -8.59 -2.47 -13.21
C ILE A 128 -9.36 -1.37 -13.96
N GLU A 129 -9.02 -0.09 -13.77
CA GLU A 129 -9.56 1.06 -14.50
C GLU A 129 -8.50 2.17 -14.61
#